data_AF-A0A7S4ES26-F1
#
_entry.id   AF-A0A7S4ES26-F1
#
_cell.length_a   1.000
_cell.length_b   1.000
_cell.length_c   1.000
_cell.angle_alpha   90.00
_cell.angle_beta   90.00
_cell.angle_gamma   90.00
#
_symmetry.space_group_name_H-M   'P 1'
#
loop_
_entity.id
_entity.type
_entity.pdbx_description
1 polymer ?
#
loop_
_entity_poly.entity_id
_entity_poly.type
_entity_poly.pdbx_seq_one_letter_code
_entity_poly.pdbx_strand_id
1 'polypeptide(L)'
;AAEAAAGGKQRLDQSGASGEGSAVHAGGGGAGSSGVVEGQDGAGAGCGADGSSRGLQADTITMLASRCDASGTVSQWVLHLPRIPHDYTGTGDLTSALLLAWLRRLPEVEQMALVLEKVGATLQAVLTRTLQMDRSEICLVQSREQILEPTVTIRAQRLSC
;
A
#
# COMPACT_ATOMS: atom_id res chain seq x y z
N ALA A 1 40.86 -10.79 -34.90
CA ALA A 1 40.37 -12.02 -34.24
C ALA A 1 39.01 -11.67 -33.64
N ALA A 2 37.84 -11.86 -34.27
CA ALA A 2 37.33 -12.93 -35.15
C ALA A 2 37.22 -14.30 -34.47
N GLU A 3 36.04 -14.59 -33.90
CA GLU A 3 35.24 -15.84 -33.91
C GLU A 3 34.01 -15.58 -32.98
N ALA A 4 32.73 -15.54 -33.40
CA ALA A 4 31.87 -16.54 -34.07
C ALA A 4 31.78 -17.87 -33.28
N ALA A 5 30.67 -18.58 -33.08
CA ALA A 5 29.24 -18.46 -33.34
C ALA A 5 28.55 -19.70 -32.67
N ALA A 6 27.22 -19.82 -32.85
CA ALA A 6 26.33 -20.98 -32.63
C ALA A 6 25.78 -21.19 -31.21
N GLY A 7 24.51 -21.52 -30.96
CA GLY A 7 23.32 -21.81 -31.78
C GLY A 7 22.16 -22.01 -30.76
N GLY A 8 20.90 -21.64 -30.99
CA GLY A 8 20.06 -22.05 -32.10
C GLY A 8 19.28 -23.33 -31.75
N LYS A 9 18.18 -23.24 -30.98
CA LYS A 9 17.09 -24.25 -30.98
C LYS A 9 15.73 -23.58 -30.81
N GLN A 10 15.02 -23.43 -31.92
CA GLN A 10 13.58 -23.26 -31.98
C GLN A 10 12.89 -24.60 -31.65
N ARG A 11 11.72 -24.54 -31.02
CA ARG A 11 10.71 -25.61 -31.08
C ARG A 11 9.32 -25.01 -31.22
N LEU A 12 8.75 -25.24 -32.41
CA LEU A 12 7.36 -25.10 -32.83
C LEU A 12 6.44 -25.99 -31.95
N ASP A 13 5.35 -25.43 -31.44
CA ASP A 13 3.96 -25.50 -31.94
C ASP A 13 3.16 -26.75 -31.49
N GLN A 14 1.92 -26.47 -31.05
CA GLN A 14 0.67 -27.25 -31.14
C GLN A 14 -0.28 -26.65 -30.06
N SER A 15 -1.28 -25.83 -30.38
CA SER A 15 -2.58 -26.09 -31.02
C SER A 15 -3.55 -26.94 -30.18
N GLY A 16 -4.72 -26.36 -29.83
CA GLY A 16 -6.00 -27.10 -29.90
C GLY A 16 -6.93 -27.09 -28.68
N ALA A 17 -8.20 -26.80 -28.96
CA ALA A 17 -9.47 -27.04 -28.24
C ALA A 17 -9.84 -26.04 -27.11
N SER A 18 -10.91 -25.23 -27.18
CA SER A 18 -12.35 -25.42 -27.50
C SER A 18 -13.18 -26.00 -26.34
N GLY A 19 -14.29 -25.32 -26.02
CA GLY A 19 -15.39 -25.73 -25.11
C GLY A 19 -15.81 -24.56 -24.19
N GLU A 20 -16.77 -23.71 -24.53
CA GLU A 20 -18.25 -23.86 -24.54
C GLU A 20 -18.92 -24.11 -23.17
N GLY A 21 -19.91 -23.23 -22.88
CA GLY A 21 -21.05 -23.45 -21.97
C GLY A 21 -20.87 -22.94 -20.53
N SER A 22 -21.90 -22.49 -19.80
CA SER A 22 -23.30 -22.15 -20.06
C SER A 22 -23.88 -21.67 -18.72
N ALA A 23 -24.53 -20.50 -18.74
CA ALA A 23 -25.77 -20.11 -18.06
C ALA A 23 -26.19 -20.61 -16.65
N VAL A 24 -26.77 -19.64 -15.91
CA VAL A 24 -27.96 -19.66 -15.00
C VAL A 24 -27.90 -20.22 -13.56
N HIS A 25 -28.18 -19.34 -12.58
CA HIS A 25 -29.31 -19.43 -11.61
C HIS A 25 -29.38 -18.12 -10.77
N ALA A 26 -30.45 -17.30 -10.83
CA ALA A 26 -31.65 -17.27 -9.97
C ALA A 26 -31.33 -17.18 -8.45
N GLY A 27 -31.92 -16.34 -7.60
CA GLY A 27 -33.05 -15.41 -7.67
C GLY A 27 -33.46 -15.00 -6.23
N GLY A 28 -34.35 -14.00 -6.09
CA GLY A 28 -35.17 -13.69 -4.90
C GLY A 28 -34.44 -12.98 -3.74
N GLY A 29 -34.93 -11.90 -3.12
CA GLY A 29 -36.31 -11.48 -2.89
C GLY A 29 -36.61 -11.60 -1.39
N GLY A 30 -36.82 -10.48 -0.68
CA GLY A 30 -37.17 -10.50 0.74
C GLY A 30 -37.39 -9.10 1.33
N ALA A 31 -38.66 -8.72 1.41
CA ALA A 31 -39.15 -7.48 2.01
C ALA A 31 -39.60 -7.70 3.46
N GLY A 32 -39.66 -6.60 4.22
CA GLY A 32 -40.42 -6.45 5.46
C GLY A 32 -39.57 -5.79 6.56
N SER A 33 -40.07 -4.93 7.45
CA SER A 33 -41.31 -4.16 7.58
C SER A 33 -41.21 -3.38 8.90
N SER A 34 -41.88 -2.23 8.98
CA SER A 34 -42.45 -1.62 10.19
C SER A 34 -41.56 -0.95 11.25
N GLY A 35 -42.00 0.24 11.67
CA GLY A 35 -41.78 0.73 13.03
C GLY A 35 -41.71 2.25 13.21
N VAL A 36 -42.86 2.92 13.18
CA VAL A 36 -43.07 4.30 13.67
C VAL A 36 -43.14 4.28 15.20
N VAL A 37 -42.47 5.19 15.94
CA VAL A 37 -43.03 5.92 17.10
C VAL A 37 -42.23 7.22 17.36
N GLU A 38 -42.97 8.33 17.54
CA GLU A 38 -42.53 9.62 18.05
C GLU A 38 -42.12 9.60 19.54
N GLY A 39 -41.32 10.58 19.96
CA GLY A 39 -41.10 10.92 21.36
C GLY A 39 -40.35 12.24 21.49
N GLN A 40 -41.06 13.28 21.91
CA GLN A 40 -40.58 14.64 22.19
C GLN A 40 -39.96 14.77 23.60
N ASP A 41 -39.34 15.93 23.80
CA ASP A 41 -39.07 16.65 25.06
C ASP A 41 -37.69 16.53 25.71
N GLY A 42 -37.03 17.68 25.85
CA GLY A 42 -35.88 17.83 26.74
C GLY A 42 -35.00 19.05 26.44
N ALA A 43 -35.45 20.23 26.84
CA ALA A 43 -34.62 21.43 26.91
C ALA A 43 -33.45 21.23 27.90
N GLY A 44 -32.24 21.57 27.49
CA GLY A 44 -31.05 21.58 28.34
C GLY A 44 -29.99 22.53 27.79
N ALA A 45 -29.91 23.71 28.37
CA ALA A 45 -28.84 24.68 28.13
C ALA A 45 -27.48 24.07 28.54
N GLY A 46 -26.49 24.19 27.67
CA GLY A 46 -25.10 23.80 27.94
C GLY A 46 -24.15 24.76 27.25
N CYS A 47 -23.32 25.41 28.05
CA CYS A 47 -22.43 26.51 27.74
C CYS A 47 -21.45 26.25 26.58
N GLY A 48 -21.00 27.35 25.98
CA GLY A 48 -20.14 27.45 24.80
C GLY A 48 -19.06 26.39 24.69
N ALA A 49 -19.15 25.59 23.62
CA ALA A 49 -17.99 25.00 23.00
C ALA A 49 -17.32 26.11 22.19
N ASP A 50 -16.16 26.55 22.65
CA ASP A 50 -15.21 27.23 21.80
C ASP A 50 -14.93 26.29 20.62
N GLY A 51 -15.48 26.65 19.47
CA GLY A 51 -15.20 26.01 18.20
C GLY A 51 -13.77 26.32 17.75
N SER A 52 -12.77 25.92 18.55
CA SER A 52 -11.43 25.67 18.06
C SER A 52 -11.55 24.48 17.13
N SER A 53 -11.80 24.80 15.87
CA SER A 53 -11.49 23.95 14.72
C SER A 53 -9.99 23.72 14.68
N ARG A 54 -9.47 23.02 15.70
CA ARG A 54 -8.22 22.28 15.62
C ARG A 54 -8.51 21.18 14.62
N GLY A 55 -8.37 21.52 13.34
CA GLY A 55 -8.34 20.55 12.27
C GLY A 55 -7.44 19.42 12.74
N LEU A 56 -7.98 18.21 12.74
CA LEU A 56 -7.26 17.00 13.09
C LEU A 56 -6.06 16.91 12.13
N GLN A 57 -4.92 17.48 12.52
CA GLN A 57 -3.68 17.30 11.78
C GLN A 57 -3.41 15.80 11.86
N ALA A 58 -3.49 15.13 10.71
CA ALA A 58 -3.26 13.71 10.64
C ALA A 58 -1.86 13.41 11.20
N ASP A 59 -1.80 12.56 12.22
CA ASP A 59 -0.53 12.07 12.75
C ASP A 59 0.13 11.26 11.64
N THR A 60 1.35 11.64 11.24
CA THR A 60 2.05 11.04 10.10
C THR A 60 3.44 10.58 10.49
N ILE A 61 3.83 9.44 9.92
CA ILE A 61 5.20 8.94 9.94
C ILE A 61 5.89 9.43 8.67
N THR A 62 7.08 10.00 8.82
CA THR A 62 7.89 10.50 7.71
C THR A 62 8.97 9.49 7.36
N MET A 63 9.00 9.06 6.09
CA MET A 63 10.11 8.32 5.51
C MET A 63 10.97 9.28 4.69
N LEU A 64 12.26 9.37 5.00
CA LEU A 64 13.24 10.15 4.26
C LEU A 64 14.24 9.21 3.59
N ALA A 65 14.56 9.47 2.33
CA ALA A 65 15.67 8.80 1.66
C ALA A 65 16.54 9.80 0.90
N SER A 66 17.81 9.46 0.77
CA SER A 66 18.76 10.18 -0.07
C SER A 66 19.47 9.22 -1.00
N ARG A 67 19.88 9.71 -2.16
CA ARG A 67 20.64 8.94 -3.12
C ARG A 67 21.61 9.85 -3.86
N CYS A 68 22.84 9.37 -3.98
CA CYS A 68 23.90 10.01 -4.75
C CYS A 68 23.94 9.35 -6.13
N ASP A 69 23.98 10.15 -7.19
CA ASP A 69 24.22 9.66 -8.54
C ASP A 69 25.72 9.54 -8.84
N ALA A 70 26.05 9.06 -10.05
CA ALA A 70 27.44 8.89 -10.47
C ALA A 70 28.22 10.21 -10.61
N SER A 71 27.53 11.35 -10.72
CA SER A 71 28.15 12.69 -10.76
C SER A 71 28.48 13.24 -9.38
N GLY A 72 28.04 12.57 -8.31
CA GLY A 72 28.15 13.06 -6.94
C GLY A 72 26.98 13.93 -6.50
N THR A 73 25.94 14.08 -7.34
CA THR A 73 24.76 14.87 -6.99
C THR A 73 23.88 14.07 -6.05
N VAL A 74 23.63 14.63 -4.86
CA VAL A 74 22.73 14.03 -3.87
C VAL A 74 21.32 14.55 -4.09
N SER A 75 20.37 13.63 -4.22
CA SER A 75 18.93 13.92 -4.25
C SER A 75 18.27 13.33 -3.02
N GLN A 76 17.23 14.00 -2.53
CA GLN A 76 16.47 13.57 -1.35
C GLN A 76 14.98 13.50 -1.67
N TRP A 77 14.30 12.57 -1.00
CA TRP A 77 12.87 12.35 -1.14
C TRP A 77 12.23 12.13 0.22
N VAL A 78 11.01 12.63 0.35
CA VAL A 78 10.18 12.48 1.55
C VAL A 78 8.86 11.81 1.18
N LEU A 79 8.38 10.91 2.05
CA LEU A 79 7.06 10.30 1.96
C LEU A 79 6.38 10.40 3.33
N HIS A 80 5.18 10.94 3.36
CA HIS A 80 4.38 11.06 4.59
C HIS A 80 3.29 10.00 4.60
N LEU A 81 3.35 9.08 5.56
CA LEU A 81 2.40 8.00 5.73
C LEU A 81 1.48 8.28 6.92
N PRO A 82 0.16 8.05 6.84
CA PRO A 82 -0.71 8.08 8.01
C PRO A 82 -0.21 7.11 9.07
N ARG A 83 -0.07 7.57 10.31
CA ARG A 83 0.33 6.70 11.42
C ARG A 83 -0.78 5.68 11.71
N ILE A 84 -0.41 4.42 11.82
CA ILE A 84 -1.31 3.34 12.26
C ILE A 84 -1.31 3.33 13.81
N PRO A 85 -2.47 3.26 14.46
CA PRO A 85 -2.59 3.40 15.92
C PRO A 85 -2.22 2.10 16.66
N HIS A 86 -0.99 1.63 16.49
CA HIS A 86 -0.41 0.51 17.23
C HIS A 86 1.11 0.46 16.98
N ASP A 87 1.88 0.07 17.99
CA ASP A 87 3.33 -0.17 17.85
C ASP A 87 3.59 -1.65 17.54
N TYR A 88 4.35 -1.92 16.47
CA TYR A 88 4.71 -3.27 16.05
C TYR A 88 6.24 -3.44 16.07
N THR A 89 6.70 -4.55 16.64
CA THR A 89 8.10 -4.95 16.58
C THR A 89 8.47 -5.43 15.17
N GLY A 90 9.72 -5.27 14.76
CA GLY A 90 10.20 -5.71 13.44
C GLY A 90 9.81 -4.83 12.24
N THR A 91 9.13 -3.69 12.46
CA THR A 91 8.81 -2.72 11.39
C THR A 91 10.05 -2.14 10.71
N GLY A 92 11.14 -1.92 11.46
CA GLY A 92 12.42 -1.48 10.93
C GLY A 92 13.09 -2.54 10.03
N ASP A 93 13.06 -3.80 10.44
CA ASP A 93 13.60 -4.93 9.64
C ASP A 93 12.80 -5.10 8.36
N LEU A 94 11.47 -5.06 8.46
CA LEU A 94 10.58 -5.11 7.31
C LEU A 94 10.84 -3.94 6.34
N THR A 95 10.96 -2.72 6.88
CA THR A 95 11.26 -1.52 6.07
C THR A 95 12.59 -1.68 5.33
N SER A 96 13.62 -2.14 6.03
CA SER A 96 14.97 -2.32 5.46
C SER A 96 14.98 -3.40 4.37
N ALA A 97 14.33 -4.54 4.63
CA ALA A 97 14.22 -5.64 3.67
C ALA A 97 13.46 -5.22 2.40
N LEU A 98 12.33 -4.52 2.55
CA LEU A 98 11.55 -4.00 1.42
C LEU A 98 12.34 -2.95 0.63
N LEU A 99 12.99 -2.01 1.32
CA LEU A 99 13.80 -0.98 0.69
C LEU A 99 14.92 -1.60 -0.16
N LEU A 100 15.66 -2.55 0.41
CA LEU A 100 16.71 -3.27 -0.31
C LEU A 100 16.16 -4.03 -1.53
N ALA A 101 15.05 -4.76 -1.36
CA ALA A 101 14.43 -5.52 -2.44
C ALA A 101 13.99 -4.60 -3.60
N TRP A 102 13.36 -3.47 -3.30
CA TRP A 102 12.90 -2.53 -4.32
C TRP A 102 14.04 -1.76 -4.96
N LEU A 103 15.08 -1.35 -4.22
CA LEU A 103 16.30 -0.76 -4.79
C LEU A 103 16.99 -1.72 -5.78
N ARG A 104 16.96 -3.03 -5.50
CA ARG A 104 17.54 -4.03 -6.41
C ARG A 104 16.72 -4.20 -7.70
N ARG A 105 15.40 -4.04 -7.62
CA ARG A 105 14.46 -4.14 -8.76
C ARG A 105 14.36 -2.86 -9.57
N LEU A 106 14.55 -1.72 -8.91
CA LEU A 106 14.46 -0.37 -9.46
C LEU A 106 15.80 0.36 -9.21
N PRO A 107 16.85 -0.01 -9.97
CA PRO A 107 18.20 0.44 -9.69
C PRO A 107 18.45 1.90 -10.08
N GLU A 108 17.59 2.54 -10.87
CA GLU A 108 17.85 3.90 -11.35
C GLU A 108 17.57 4.95 -10.25
N VAL A 109 18.35 6.04 -10.24
CA VAL A 109 18.24 7.08 -9.20
C VAL A 109 16.88 7.78 -9.26
N GLU A 110 16.37 7.99 -10.49
CA GLU A 110 15.08 8.60 -10.79
C GLU A 110 13.91 7.79 -10.23
N GLN A 111 14.11 6.49 -10.01
CA GLN A 111 13.10 5.58 -9.48
C GLN A 111 13.03 5.57 -7.95
N MET A 112 13.88 6.34 -7.26
CA MET A 112 13.92 6.35 -5.79
C MET A 112 12.59 6.76 -5.16
N ALA A 113 11.86 7.69 -5.77
CA ALA A 113 10.51 8.06 -5.34
C ALA A 113 9.57 6.85 -5.37
N LEU A 114 9.56 6.09 -6.47
CA LEU A 114 8.73 4.89 -6.62
C LEU A 114 9.14 3.77 -5.65
N VAL A 115 10.44 3.65 -5.34
CA VAL A 115 10.93 2.73 -4.31
C VAL A 115 10.32 3.07 -2.96
N LEU A 116 10.43 4.33 -2.51
CA LEU A 116 9.83 4.80 -1.26
C LEU A 116 8.32 4.56 -1.23
N GLU A 117 7.62 4.92 -2.30
CA GLU A 117 6.17 4.74 -2.43
C GLU A 117 5.76 3.27 -2.29
N LYS A 118 6.49 2.34 -2.91
CA LYS A 118 6.22 0.90 -2.81
C LYS A 118 6.49 0.35 -1.41
N VAL A 119 7.58 0.78 -0.76
CA VAL A 119 7.88 0.39 0.62
C VAL A 119 6.79 0.92 1.56
N GLY A 120 6.45 2.20 1.48
CA GLY A 120 5.43 2.82 2.31
C GLY A 120 4.04 2.21 2.10
N ALA A 121 3.65 1.95 0.85
CA ALA A 121 2.39 1.27 0.54
C ALA A 121 2.34 -0.15 1.13
N THR A 122 3.44 -0.90 1.02
CA THR A 122 3.54 -2.25 1.59
C THR A 122 3.43 -2.21 3.12
N LEU A 123 4.15 -1.30 3.79
CA LEU A 123 4.09 -1.14 5.24
C LEU A 123 2.68 -0.79 5.71
N GLN A 124 2.03 0.20 5.09
CA GLN A 124 0.66 0.56 5.42
C GLN A 124 -0.28 -0.64 5.27
N ALA A 125 -0.17 -1.40 4.17
CA ALA A 125 -1.03 -2.54 3.93
C ALA A 125 -0.80 -3.68 4.94
N VAL A 126 0.45 -4.05 5.20
CA VAL A 126 0.83 -5.13 6.12
C VAL A 126 0.41 -4.80 7.55
N LEU A 127 0.69 -3.58 8.02
CA LEU A 127 0.37 -3.16 9.38
C LEU A 127 -1.14 -2.96 9.56
N THR A 128 -1.83 -2.40 8.57
CA THR A 128 -3.31 -2.29 8.60
C THR A 128 -3.94 -3.68 8.67
N ARG A 129 -3.43 -4.64 7.89
CA ARG A 129 -3.94 -6.02 7.95
C ARG A 129 -3.65 -6.68 9.29
N THR A 130 -2.47 -6.44 9.86
CA THR A 130 -2.09 -6.95 11.18
C THR A 130 -3.05 -6.42 12.26
N LEU A 131 -3.38 -5.13 12.21
CA LEU A 131 -4.36 -4.50 13.09
C LEU A 131 -5.77 -5.08 12.91
N GLN A 132 -6.23 -5.24 11.67
CA GLN A 132 -7.55 -5.83 11.36
C GLN A 132 -7.68 -7.28 11.84
N MET A 133 -6.57 -8.02 11.90
CA MET A 133 -6.53 -9.40 12.39
C MET A 133 -6.33 -9.49 13.91
N ASP A 134 -6.24 -8.35 14.61
CA ASP A 134 -6.00 -8.26 16.06
C ASP A 134 -4.80 -9.11 16.52
N ARG A 135 -3.68 -8.99 15.79
CA ARG A 135 -2.43 -9.69 16.08
C ARG A 135 -1.36 -8.71 16.55
N SER A 136 -0.55 -9.14 17.51
CA SER A 136 0.66 -8.42 17.94
C SER A 136 1.83 -8.61 16.98
N GLU A 137 1.89 -9.78 16.32
CA GLU A 137 2.94 -10.14 15.37
C GLU A 137 2.56 -9.75 13.93
N ILE A 138 3.54 -9.24 13.19
CA ILE A 138 3.35 -8.76 11.81
C ILE A 138 2.87 -9.91 10.90
N CYS A 139 1.72 -9.71 10.26
CA CYS A 139 1.06 -10.69 9.39
C CYS A 139 1.65 -10.72 7.97
N LEU A 140 2.93 -11.10 7.82
CA LEU A 140 3.62 -11.12 6.53
C LEU A 140 3.03 -12.12 5.53
N VAL A 141 2.79 -13.36 5.97
CA VAL A 141 2.28 -14.44 5.09
C VAL A 141 0.88 -14.08 4.57
N GLN A 142 0.04 -13.53 5.44
CA GLN A 142 -1.32 -13.11 5.12
C GLN A 142 -1.33 -11.88 4.20
N SER A 143 -0.26 -11.08 4.21
CA SER A 143 -0.09 -9.87 3.41
C SER A 143 0.76 -10.09 2.15
N ARG A 144 0.97 -11.36 1.73
CA ARG A 144 1.85 -11.72 0.61
C ARG A 144 1.55 -10.95 -0.67
N GLU A 145 0.28 -10.81 -1.01
CA GLU A 145 -0.14 -10.14 -2.24
C GLU A 145 0.27 -8.66 -2.23
N GLN A 146 0.04 -7.97 -1.12
CA GLN A 146 0.39 -6.56 -0.97
C GLN A 146 1.91 -6.32 -0.94
N ILE A 147 2.69 -7.32 -0.52
CA ILE A 147 4.16 -7.28 -0.58
C ILE A 147 4.66 -7.44 -2.03
N LEU A 148 4.06 -8.37 -2.79
CA LEU A 148 4.45 -8.64 -4.18
C LEU A 148 3.98 -7.53 -5.13
N GLU A 149 2.76 -7.05 -4.92
CA GLU A 149 2.06 -6.08 -5.75
C GLU A 149 1.53 -4.90 -4.90
N PRO A 150 2.42 -3.99 -4.44
CA PRO A 150 2.01 -2.87 -3.61
C PRO A 150 1.12 -1.90 -4.40
N THR A 151 -0.05 -1.58 -3.86
CA THR A 151 -0.95 -0.56 -4.39
C THR A 151 -0.54 0.82 -3.88
N VAL A 152 0.13 1.60 -4.72
CA VAL A 152 0.63 2.93 -4.36
C VAL A 152 -0.49 3.97 -4.42
N THR A 153 -0.84 4.53 -3.26
CA THR A 153 -1.85 5.61 -3.12
C THR A 153 -1.27 6.93 -2.66
N ILE A 154 -0.10 6.92 -2.02
CA ILE A 154 0.60 8.10 -1.50
C ILE A 154 1.88 8.28 -2.30
N ARG A 155 2.19 9.53 -2.66
CA ARG A 155 3.33 9.88 -3.50
C ARG A 155 4.47 10.49 -2.70
N ALA A 156 5.69 10.12 -3.05
CA ALA A 156 6.89 10.73 -2.50
C ALA A 156 7.18 12.06 -3.20
N GLN A 157 7.68 13.03 -2.45
CA GLN A 157 8.08 14.34 -2.95
C GLN A 157 9.61 14.41 -2.98
N ARG A 158 10.18 14.87 -4.10
CA ARG A 158 11.60 15.21 -4.14
C ARG A 158 11.79 16.52 -3.40
N LEU A 159 12.76 16.55 -2.49
CA LEU A 159 13.14 17.76 -1.78
C LEU A 159 14.05 18.58 -2.69
N SER A 160 13.67 19.82 -2.96
CA SER A 160 14.57 20.81 -3.55
C SER A 160 15.54 21.28 -2.48
N CYS A 161 16.82 21.00 -2.65
CA CYS A 161 17.92 21.60 -1.91
C CYS A 161 18.46 22.81 -2.66
#